data_AF-A0A059CVN0-F1
#
_entry.id   AF-A0A059CVN0-F1
#
_cell.length_a   1.000
_cell.length_b   1.000
_cell.length_c   1.000
_cell.angle_alpha   90.00
_cell.angle_beta   90.00
_cell.angle_gamma   90.00
#
_symmetry.space_group_name_H-M   'P 1'
#
loop_
_entity.id
_entity.type
_entity.pdbx_description
1 polymer ?
#
loop_
_entity_poly.entity_id
_entity_poly.type
_entity_poly.pdbx_seq_one_letter_code
_entity_poly.pdbx_strand_id
1 'polypeptide(L)'
;GDVTYWAGFVKKHEELLKKGEKWVKDTANYSMLVSTLIATVLFAAAFTVPGGNDDKTGVPLLFAEDSFLVFIISDVLGLFSSMTAILLFLAILTSRYEPEDFLEALPKKIIKGLCFLFLSLAFMLVAFTASLTLVLEERVEWVVIPITLLASLPVVLFIILQLPLIYQMVKSTYGPNIFCLEGIWDGVDYTKKD
;
A
#
# COMPACT_ATOMS: atom_id res chain seq x y z
N GLY A 1 0.58 -13.32 -38.57
CA GLY A 1 -0.37 -14.09 -37.75
C GLY A 1 -0.83 -13.28 -36.55
N ASP A 2 0.09 -12.90 -35.66
CA ASP A 2 -0.29 -12.35 -34.34
C ASP A 2 -0.92 -10.96 -34.31
N VAL A 3 -0.52 -10.06 -35.22
CA VAL A 3 -1.03 -8.66 -35.27
C VAL A 3 -2.55 -8.63 -35.49
N THR A 4 -3.11 -9.58 -36.22
CA THR A 4 -4.56 -9.66 -36.51
C THR A 4 -5.39 -10.20 -35.34
N TYR A 5 -4.84 -11.10 -34.51
CA TYR A 5 -5.56 -11.66 -33.36
C TYR A 5 -5.62 -10.65 -32.20
N TRP A 6 -4.51 -9.97 -31.91
CA TRP A 6 -4.47 -8.91 -30.90
C TRP A 6 -5.40 -7.74 -31.25
N ALA A 7 -5.37 -7.27 -32.50
CA ALA A 7 -6.27 -6.21 -32.95
C ALA A 7 -7.76 -6.61 -32.83
N GLY A 8 -8.10 -7.88 -33.13
CA GLY A 8 -9.44 -8.41 -32.95
C GLY A 8 -9.87 -8.51 -31.47
N PHE A 9 -8.95 -8.93 -30.60
CA PHE A 9 -9.18 -9.00 -29.15
C PHE A 9 -9.39 -7.61 -28.53
N VAL A 10 -8.51 -6.65 -28.85
CA VAL A 10 -8.59 -5.26 -28.35
C VAL A 10 -9.90 -4.61 -28.80
N LYS A 11 -10.30 -4.78 -30.08
CA LYS A 11 -11.56 -4.24 -30.60
C LYS A 11 -12.78 -4.83 -29.90
N LYS A 12 -12.74 -6.10 -29.51
CA LYS A 12 -13.83 -6.77 -28.79
C LYS A 12 -13.90 -6.36 -27.30
N HIS A 13 -12.78 -5.95 -26.71
CA HIS A 13 -12.68 -5.61 -25.28
C HIS A 13 -12.38 -4.13 -25.02
N GLU A 14 -12.52 -3.25 -26.02
CA GLU A 14 -12.22 -1.82 -25.92
C GLU A 14 -12.98 -1.14 -24.77
N GLU A 15 -14.27 -1.46 -24.63
CA GLU A 15 -15.12 -0.97 -23.54
C GLU A 15 -14.63 -1.42 -22.15
N LEU A 16 -14.12 -2.65 -22.05
CA LEU A 16 -13.57 -3.20 -20.81
C LEU A 16 -12.21 -2.56 -20.47
N LEU A 17 -11.37 -2.29 -21.49
CA LEU A 17 -10.11 -1.57 -21.31
C LEU A 17 -10.35 -0.13 -20.83
N LYS A 18 -11.30 0.59 -21.43
CA LYS A 18 -11.71 1.94 -20.97
C LYS A 18 -12.26 1.92 -19.55
N LYS A 19 -13.08 0.92 -19.20
CA LYS A 19 -13.59 0.74 -17.83
C LYS A 19 -12.46 0.44 -16.83
N GLY A 20 -11.51 -0.43 -17.20
CA GLY A 20 -10.37 -0.79 -16.38
C GLY A 20 -9.44 0.40 -16.14
N GLU A 21 -9.10 1.15 -17.19
CA GLU A 21 -8.34 2.40 -17.09
C GLU A 21 -9.02 3.40 -16.15
N LYS A 22 -10.33 3.62 -16.32
CA LYS A 22 -11.08 4.52 -15.46
C LYS A 22 -11.06 4.04 -14.00
N TRP A 23 -11.31 2.75 -13.78
CA TRP A 23 -11.29 2.15 -12.44
C TRP A 23 -9.93 2.33 -11.76
N VAL A 24 -8.82 2.15 -12.50
CA VAL A 24 -7.47 2.38 -11.96
C VAL A 24 -7.26 3.85 -11.60
N LYS A 25 -7.63 4.78 -12.48
CA LYS A 25 -7.47 6.22 -12.23
C LYS A 25 -8.29 6.68 -11.03
N ASP A 26 -9.55 6.26 -10.94
CA ASP A 26 -10.42 6.56 -9.81
C ASP A 26 -9.82 5.98 -8.51
N THR A 27 -9.40 4.71 -8.52
CA THR A 27 -8.75 4.05 -7.37
C THR A 27 -7.46 4.77 -6.94
N ALA A 28 -6.62 5.16 -7.89
CA ALA A 28 -5.38 5.90 -7.62
C ALA A 28 -5.69 7.28 -6.99
N ASN A 29 -6.72 7.97 -7.47
CA ASN A 29 -7.14 9.26 -6.91
C ASN A 29 -7.64 9.12 -5.46
N TYR A 30 -8.54 8.17 -5.19
CA TYR A 30 -9.00 7.90 -3.82
C TYR A 30 -7.84 7.54 -2.88
N SER A 31 -6.93 6.69 -3.36
CA SER A 31 -5.76 6.28 -2.57
C SER A 31 -4.79 7.43 -2.32
N MET A 32 -4.57 8.31 -3.31
CA MET A 32 -3.77 9.52 -3.16
C MET A 32 -4.38 10.47 -2.13
N LEU A 33 -5.71 10.65 -2.12
CA LEU A 33 -6.41 11.46 -1.12
C LEU A 33 -6.24 10.88 0.30
N VAL A 34 -6.45 9.58 0.48
CA VAL A 34 -6.26 8.90 1.76
C VAL A 34 -4.81 9.05 2.24
N SER A 35 -3.83 8.82 1.35
CA SER A 35 -2.42 9.00 1.68
C SER A 35 -2.09 10.44 2.06
N THR A 36 -2.62 11.42 1.32
CA THR A 36 -2.43 12.85 1.63
C THR A 36 -3.00 13.19 3.01
N LEU A 37 -4.17 12.65 3.36
CA LEU A 37 -4.76 12.81 4.68
C LEU A 37 -3.87 12.21 5.77
N ILE A 38 -3.35 11.00 5.56
CA ILE A 38 -2.40 10.36 6.48
C ILE A 38 -1.16 11.22 6.68
N ALA A 39 -0.56 11.71 5.59
CA ALA A 39 0.63 12.56 5.66
C ALA A 39 0.36 13.84 6.44
N THR A 40 -0.81 14.45 6.24
CA THR A 40 -1.22 15.66 6.96
C THR A 40 -1.36 15.42 8.45
N VAL A 41 -1.98 14.30 8.83
CA VAL A 41 -2.17 13.93 10.25
C VAL A 41 -0.82 13.68 10.94
N LEU A 42 0.07 12.90 10.32
CA LEU A 42 1.40 12.63 10.88
C LEU A 42 2.26 13.90 10.95
N PHE A 43 2.24 14.72 9.90
CA PHE A 43 2.97 15.99 9.90
C PHE A 43 2.49 16.90 11.03
N ALA A 44 1.18 17.01 11.25
CA ALA A 44 0.64 17.76 12.38
C ALA A 44 1.03 17.13 13.72
N ALA A 45 0.97 15.80 13.85
CA ALA A 45 1.36 15.09 15.04
C ALA A 45 2.83 15.38 15.41
N ALA A 46 3.77 15.31 14.46
CA ALA A 46 5.19 15.59 14.68
C ALA A 46 5.48 16.97 15.33
N PHE A 47 4.69 18.00 15.03
CA PHE A 47 4.88 19.35 15.59
C PHE A 47 3.98 19.67 16.79
N THR A 48 2.99 18.84 17.09
CA THR A 48 2.03 19.07 18.18
C THR A 48 2.31 18.21 19.41
N VAL A 49 3.29 17.30 19.35
CA VAL A 49 3.64 16.46 20.50
C VAL A 49 4.17 17.34 21.63
N PRO A 50 3.61 17.22 22.85
CA PRO A 50 4.17 17.90 24.02
C PRO A 50 5.63 17.48 24.17
N GLY A 51 6.50 18.42 24.53
CA GLY A 51 7.95 18.24 24.51
C GLY A 51 8.57 19.31 25.39
N GLY A 52 8.20 19.32 26.68
CA GLY A 52 8.78 20.24 27.64
C GLY A 52 10.27 19.93 27.86
N ASN A 53 11.08 20.96 28.08
CA ASN A 53 12.47 20.76 28.49
C ASN A 53 12.53 20.54 30.01
N ASP A 54 13.39 19.66 30.49
CA ASP A 54 13.74 19.62 31.91
C ASP A 54 14.49 20.92 32.25
N ASP A 55 13.91 21.75 33.10
CA ASP A 55 14.47 23.03 33.55
C ASP A 55 15.84 22.87 34.25
N LYS A 56 16.22 21.65 34.65
CA LYS A 56 17.49 21.39 35.37
C LYS A 56 18.61 20.82 34.50
N THR A 57 18.28 20.05 33.48
CA THR A 57 19.27 19.32 32.66
C THR A 57 19.29 19.77 31.21
N GLY A 58 18.27 20.52 30.77
CA GLY A 58 18.18 21.02 29.40
C GLY A 58 17.89 19.94 28.36
N VAL A 59 17.64 18.70 28.78
CA VAL A 59 17.16 17.61 27.92
C VAL A 59 15.64 17.60 27.91
N PRO A 60 15.00 17.27 26.78
CA PRO A 60 13.55 17.32 26.72
C PRO A 60 12.98 16.13 27.49
N LEU A 61 12.09 16.41 28.44
CA LEU A 61 11.61 15.49 29.49
C LEU A 61 11.06 14.18 28.91
N LEU A 62 10.53 14.25 27.68
CA LEU A 62 9.91 13.14 26.95
C LEU A 62 10.90 12.30 26.12
N PHE A 63 12.15 12.71 25.94
CA PHE A 63 13.16 11.90 25.22
C PHE A 63 13.67 10.70 26.03
N ALA A 64 13.39 10.67 27.34
CA ALA A 64 13.81 9.57 28.21
C ALA A 64 12.88 8.34 28.14
N GLU A 65 11.68 8.48 27.56
CA GLU A 65 10.69 7.40 27.45
C GLU A 65 10.78 6.70 26.09
N ASP A 66 10.91 5.37 26.12
CA ASP A 66 10.96 4.52 24.93
C ASP A 66 9.75 4.75 24.00
N SER A 67 8.59 5.07 24.57
CA SER A 67 7.34 5.40 23.86
C SER A 67 7.47 6.62 22.93
N PHE A 68 8.25 7.63 23.32
CA PHE A 68 8.46 8.84 22.50
C PHE A 68 9.39 8.57 21.31
N LEU A 69 10.44 7.76 21.51
CA LEU A 69 11.28 7.30 20.40
C LEU A 69 10.48 6.47 19.40
N VAL A 70 9.63 5.56 19.88
CA VAL A 70 8.74 4.77 19.02
C VAL A 70 7.76 5.67 18.26
N PHE A 71 7.21 6.70 18.93
CA PHE A 71 6.35 7.69 18.29
C PHE A 71 7.07 8.40 17.13
N ILE A 72 8.23 9.02 17.38
CA ILE A 72 8.96 9.80 16.37
C ILE A 72 9.39 8.93 15.19
N ILE A 73 9.93 7.73 15.47
CA ILE A 73 10.36 6.81 14.41
C ILE A 73 9.17 6.38 13.56
N SER A 74 8.04 6.02 14.19
CA SER A 74 6.83 5.60 13.48
C SER A 74 6.24 6.74 12.66
N ASP A 75 6.20 7.96 13.20
CA ASP A 75 5.68 9.13 12.51
C ASP A 75 6.48 9.44 11.23
N VAL A 76 7.81 9.46 11.32
CA VAL A 76 8.71 9.68 10.17
C VAL A 76 8.57 8.57 9.12
N LEU A 77 8.51 7.31 9.55
CA LEU A 77 8.33 6.17 8.63
C LEU A 77 6.96 6.21 7.95
N GLY A 78 5.91 6.58 8.68
CA GLY A 78 4.57 6.79 8.14
C GLY A 78 4.54 7.93 7.12
N LEU A 79 5.16 9.06 7.42
CA LEU A 79 5.27 10.21 6.50
C LEU A 79 5.99 9.83 5.21
N PHE A 80 7.16 9.20 5.33
CA PHE A 80 7.95 8.79 4.17
C PHE A 80 7.18 7.78 3.29
N SER A 81 6.55 6.80 3.92
CA SER A 81 5.71 5.82 3.24
C SER A 81 4.53 6.49 2.55
N SER A 82 3.86 7.43 3.21
CA SER A 82 2.76 8.19 2.64
C SER A 82 3.17 9.03 1.44
N MET A 83 4.28 9.77 1.55
CA MET A 83 4.78 10.59 0.45
C MET A 83 5.16 9.73 -0.77
N THR A 84 5.75 8.57 -0.53
CA THR A 84 6.06 7.59 -1.58
C THR A 84 4.79 7.07 -2.26
N ALA A 85 3.75 6.74 -1.49
CA ALA A 85 2.45 6.33 -2.05
C ALA A 85 1.79 7.44 -2.87
N ILE A 86 1.81 8.69 -2.40
CA ILE A 86 1.32 9.88 -3.14
C ILE A 86 2.04 9.99 -4.49
N LEU A 87 3.37 9.90 -4.51
CA LEU A 87 4.15 9.97 -5.75
C LEU A 87 3.82 8.82 -6.71
N LEU A 88 3.62 7.60 -6.21
CA LEU A 88 3.25 6.45 -7.03
C LEU A 88 1.85 6.59 -7.63
N PHE A 89 0.86 7.05 -6.86
CA PHE A 89 -0.49 7.32 -7.38
C PHE A 89 -0.53 8.51 -8.32
N LEU A 90 0.24 9.57 -8.03
CA LEU A 90 0.40 10.70 -8.93
C LEU A 90 1.05 10.25 -10.25
N ALA A 91 2.05 9.37 -10.20
CA ALA A 91 2.67 8.80 -11.39
C ALA A 91 1.67 7.96 -12.23
N ILE A 92 0.70 7.30 -11.58
CA ILE A 92 -0.38 6.59 -12.26
C ILE A 92 -1.34 7.58 -12.95
N LEU A 93 -1.70 8.68 -12.28
CA LEU A 93 -2.59 9.70 -12.83
C LEU A 93 -1.94 10.53 -13.95
N THR A 94 -0.63 10.78 -13.87
CA THR A 94 0.12 11.65 -14.80
C THR A 94 0.64 10.90 -16.03
N SER A 95 0.70 9.58 -15.99
CA SER A 95 1.15 8.77 -17.13
C SER A 95 0.24 8.99 -18.34
N ARG A 96 0.78 9.48 -19.47
CA ARG A 96 0.14 9.44 -20.79
C ARG A 96 0.27 8.01 -21.34
N TYR A 97 -0.81 7.43 -21.84
CA TYR A 97 -0.95 6.01 -22.12
C TYR A 97 -0.43 5.67 -23.52
N GLU A 98 0.58 4.80 -23.63
CA GLU A 98 0.79 3.92 -24.78
C GLU A 98 0.35 2.50 -24.37
N PRO A 99 -0.56 1.84 -25.12
CA PRO A 99 -1.26 0.64 -24.67
C PRO A 99 -0.37 -0.60 -24.45
N GLU A 100 0.86 -0.60 -24.93
CA GLU A 100 1.75 -1.78 -24.96
C GLU A 100 2.59 -1.92 -23.67
N ASP A 101 3.13 -0.83 -23.12
CA ASP A 101 3.85 -0.83 -21.82
C ASP A 101 2.91 -0.70 -20.61
N PHE A 102 1.65 -0.37 -20.88
CA PHE A 102 0.65 -0.06 -19.88
C PHE A 102 0.25 -1.26 -19.03
N LEU A 103 0.12 -2.45 -19.63
CA LEU A 103 -0.38 -3.64 -18.94
C LEU A 103 0.61 -4.23 -17.94
N GLU A 104 1.92 -3.96 -18.08
CA GLU A 104 2.92 -4.57 -17.22
C GLU A 104 3.50 -3.60 -16.17
N ALA A 105 3.74 -2.34 -16.55
CA ALA A 105 4.31 -1.34 -15.65
C ALA A 105 3.28 -0.76 -14.68
N LEU A 106 2.02 -0.65 -15.10
CA LEU A 106 0.96 -0.05 -14.29
C LEU A 106 0.56 -0.91 -13.09
N PRO A 107 0.30 -2.24 -13.22
CA PRO A 107 -0.05 -3.05 -12.06
C PRO A 107 1.06 -3.04 -11.02
N LYS A 108 2.33 -3.07 -11.44
CA LYS A 108 3.50 -2.99 -10.56
C LYS A 108 3.53 -1.69 -9.75
N LYS A 109 3.21 -0.55 -10.37
CA LYS A 109 3.13 0.76 -9.69
C LYS A 109 1.96 0.81 -8.69
N ILE A 110 0.79 0.29 -9.08
CA ILE A 110 -0.39 0.23 -8.20
C ILE A 110 -0.11 -0.64 -6.97
N ILE A 111 0.47 -1.83 -7.17
CA ILE A 111 0.84 -2.73 -6.07
C ILE A 111 1.80 -2.03 -5.09
N LYS A 112 2.87 -1.43 -5.61
CA LYS A 112 3.83 -0.69 -4.76
C LYS A 112 3.15 0.48 -4.03
N GLY A 113 2.32 1.26 -4.72
CA GLY A 113 1.61 2.40 -4.14
C GLY A 113 0.68 1.98 -3.01
N LEU A 114 -0.10 0.92 -3.22
CA LEU A 114 -0.94 0.32 -2.19
C LEU A 114 -0.11 -0.21 -1.02
N CYS A 115 0.99 -0.93 -1.26
CA CYS A 115 1.88 -1.40 -0.18
C CYS A 115 2.38 -0.25 0.69
N PHE A 116 2.84 0.86 0.10
CA PHE A 116 3.29 2.03 0.85
C PHE A 116 2.14 2.77 1.56
N LEU A 117 0.95 2.86 0.95
CA LEU A 117 -0.23 3.45 1.61
C LEU A 117 -0.61 2.65 2.86
N PHE A 118 -0.59 1.33 2.73
CA PHE A 118 -0.88 0.44 3.83
C PHE A 118 0.19 0.52 4.92
N LEU A 119 1.47 0.45 4.56
CA LEU A 119 2.56 0.60 5.52
C LEU A 119 2.46 1.94 6.28
N SER A 120 2.08 3.01 5.58
CA SER A 120 1.81 4.34 6.16
C SER A 120 0.67 4.31 7.19
N LEU A 121 -0.44 3.64 6.87
CA LEU A 121 -1.56 3.46 7.80
C LEU A 121 -1.14 2.67 9.05
N ALA A 122 -0.33 1.62 8.89
CA ALA A 122 0.17 0.84 10.03
C ALA A 122 1.05 1.70 10.95
N PHE A 123 1.99 2.46 10.38
CA PHE A 123 2.82 3.38 11.15
C PHE A 123 2.02 4.48 11.84
N MET A 124 0.97 5.02 11.20
CA MET A 124 0.06 5.95 11.86
C MET A 124 -0.60 5.34 13.10
N LEU A 125 -1.08 4.10 13.01
CA LEU A 125 -1.70 3.44 14.16
C LEU A 125 -0.69 3.23 15.30
N VAL A 126 0.55 2.84 14.99
CA VAL A 126 1.62 2.71 15.98
C VAL A 126 1.93 4.07 16.62
N ALA A 127 2.08 5.12 15.82
CA ALA A 127 2.31 6.48 16.32
C ALA A 127 1.14 6.95 17.20
N PHE A 128 -0.11 6.69 16.80
CA PHE A 128 -1.28 7.02 17.61
C PHE A 128 -1.29 6.27 18.95
N THR A 129 -0.96 4.97 18.96
CA THR A 129 -0.85 4.21 20.21
C THR A 129 0.27 4.71 21.12
N ALA A 130 1.44 5.03 20.56
CA ALA A 130 2.57 5.56 21.29
C ALA A 130 2.26 6.95 21.87
N SER A 131 1.54 7.79 21.11
CA SER A 131 1.06 9.08 21.58
C SER A 131 0.05 8.94 22.72
N LEU A 132 -0.90 8.00 22.61
CA LEU A 132 -1.85 7.73 23.69
C LEU A 132 -1.15 7.21 24.95
N THR A 133 -0.16 6.32 24.83
CA THR A 133 0.59 5.85 26.00
C THR A 133 1.30 6.99 26.69
N LEU A 134 1.98 7.88 25.95
CA LEU A 134 2.64 9.06 26.51
C LEU A 134 1.67 10.01 27.24
N VAL A 135 0.47 10.22 26.68
CA VAL A 135 -0.53 11.11 27.30
C VAL A 135 -1.20 10.47 28.52
N LEU A 136 -1.31 9.14 28.57
CA LEU A 136 -2.03 8.42 29.63
C LEU A 136 -1.16 7.88 30.76
N GLU A 137 0.16 7.81 30.57
CA GLU A 137 1.12 7.30 31.56
C GLU A 137 1.01 8.03 32.91
N GLU A 138 0.64 9.32 32.90
CA GLU A 138 0.40 10.09 34.13
C GLU A 138 -0.97 9.87 34.80
N ARG A 139 -1.95 9.20 34.18
CA ARG A 139 -3.35 9.25 34.69
C ARG A 139 -4.07 7.94 34.99
N VAL A 140 -3.87 6.81 34.29
CA VAL A 140 -4.67 5.59 34.58
C VAL A 140 -4.16 4.30 33.90
N GLU A 141 -3.63 3.34 34.69
CA GLU A 141 -3.19 2.01 34.21
C GLU A 141 -4.34 1.15 33.62
N TRP A 142 -5.59 1.34 34.07
CA TRP A 142 -6.76 0.58 33.60
C TRP A 142 -7.19 0.90 32.15
N VAL A 143 -6.73 2.02 31.58
CA VAL A 143 -7.12 2.46 30.23
C VAL A 143 -6.20 1.88 29.14
N VAL A 144 -5.04 1.34 29.52
CA VAL A 144 -4.10 0.72 28.58
C VAL A 144 -4.72 -0.51 27.91
N ILE A 145 -5.43 -1.35 28.66
CA ILE A 145 -6.06 -2.59 28.17
C ILE A 145 -7.03 -2.34 26.99
N PRO A 146 -8.04 -1.44 27.10
CA PRO A 146 -8.92 -1.15 25.97
C PRO A 146 -8.21 -0.47 24.81
N ILE A 147 -7.18 0.35 25.05
CA ILE A 147 -6.39 0.98 23.97
C ILE A 147 -5.62 -0.08 23.18
N THR A 148 -4.95 -1.01 23.85
CA THR A 148 -4.24 -2.10 23.19
C THR A 148 -5.20 -3.01 22.42
N LEU A 149 -6.38 -3.29 22.98
CA LEU A 149 -7.42 -4.08 22.30
C LEU A 149 -7.96 -3.35 21.07
N LEU A 150 -8.25 -2.05 21.18
CA LEU A 150 -8.77 -1.22 20.10
C LEU A 150 -7.72 -1.02 18.99
N ALA A 151 -6.43 -0.91 19.35
CA ALA A 151 -5.33 -0.82 18.40
C ALA A 151 -5.04 -2.15 17.69
N SER A 152 -5.25 -3.29 18.37
CA SER A 152 -5.08 -4.61 17.76
C SER A 152 -6.12 -4.87 16.65
N LEU A 153 -7.31 -4.28 16.77
CA LEU A 153 -8.40 -4.49 15.82
C LEU A 153 -8.05 -4.07 14.38
N PRO A 154 -7.59 -2.84 14.10
CA PRO A 154 -7.17 -2.45 12.76
C PRO A 154 -5.90 -3.20 12.31
N VAL A 155 -4.97 -3.58 13.20
CA VAL A 155 -3.79 -4.39 12.85
C VAL A 155 -4.19 -5.79 12.39
N VAL A 156 -5.13 -6.44 13.08
CA VAL A 156 -5.67 -7.74 12.68
C VAL A 156 -6.48 -7.61 11.38
N LEU A 157 -7.28 -6.56 11.23
CA LEU A 157 -7.96 -6.26 9.98
C LEU A 157 -6.97 -6.12 8.82
N PHE A 158 -5.84 -5.45 9.07
CA PHE A 158 -4.77 -5.22 8.11
C PHE A 158 -4.13 -6.53 7.65
N ILE A 159 -3.80 -7.42 8.59
CA ILE A 159 -3.26 -8.75 8.30
C ILE A 159 -4.26 -9.59 7.48
N ILE A 160 -5.54 -9.59 7.86
CA ILE A 160 -6.58 -10.41 7.23
C ILE A 160 -6.93 -9.89 5.82
N LEU A 161 -7.01 -8.58 5.62
CA LEU A 161 -7.43 -8.00 4.35
C LEU A 161 -6.29 -7.87 3.34
N GLN A 162 -5.08 -7.50 3.76
CA GLN A 162 -4.04 -7.11 2.82
C GLN A 162 -3.08 -8.21 2.42
N LEU A 163 -2.76 -9.15 3.32
CA LEU A 163 -1.91 -10.28 2.94
C LEU A 163 -2.51 -11.12 1.81
N PRO A 164 -3.80 -11.52 1.83
CA PRO A 164 -4.34 -12.31 0.73
C PRO A 164 -4.48 -11.49 -0.55
N LEU A 165 -4.73 -10.17 -0.46
CA LEU A 165 -4.92 -9.31 -1.63
C LEU A 165 -3.59 -9.03 -2.34
N ILE A 166 -2.54 -8.72 -1.58
CA ILE A 166 -1.18 -8.57 -2.11
C ILE A 166 -0.66 -9.92 -2.61
N TYR A 167 -0.89 -11.01 -1.86
CA TYR A 167 -0.50 -12.35 -2.28
C TYR A 167 -1.19 -12.76 -3.60
N GLN A 168 -2.49 -12.52 -3.73
CA GLN A 168 -3.22 -12.81 -4.96
C GLN A 168 -2.78 -11.92 -6.12
N MET A 169 -2.53 -10.62 -5.89
CA MET A 169 -2.00 -9.75 -6.94
C MET A 169 -0.60 -10.17 -7.39
N VAL A 170 0.31 -10.49 -6.46
CA VAL A 170 1.66 -10.97 -6.78
C VAL A 170 1.60 -12.33 -7.49
N LYS A 171 0.78 -13.26 -7.02
CA LYS A 171 0.57 -14.55 -7.69
C LYS A 171 -0.09 -14.39 -9.07
N SER A 172 -0.93 -13.38 -9.28
CA SER A 172 -1.56 -13.13 -10.58
C SER A 172 -0.59 -12.46 -11.57
N THR A 173 0.26 -11.55 -11.09
CA THR A 173 1.25 -10.84 -11.92
C THR A 173 2.53 -11.64 -12.15
N TYR A 174 2.95 -12.50 -11.22
CA TYR A 174 4.20 -13.27 -11.28
C TYR A 174 3.99 -14.79 -11.20
N GLY A 175 2.74 -15.27 -11.16
CA GLY A 175 2.44 -16.70 -11.16
C GLY A 175 2.86 -17.38 -12.47
N PRO A 176 3.04 -18.71 -12.46
CA PRO A 176 3.47 -19.45 -13.64
C PRO A 176 2.53 -19.16 -14.80
N ASN A 177 3.13 -18.75 -15.92
CA ASN A 177 2.51 -18.47 -17.20
C ASN A 177 1.37 -19.47 -17.47
N ILE A 178 0.13 -18.96 -17.55
CA ILE A 178 -1.03 -19.69 -18.08
C ILE A 178 -0.83 -19.98 -19.60
N PHE A 179 0.30 -19.55 -20.18
CA PHE A 179 0.67 -19.69 -21.58
C PHE A 179 1.70 -20.80 -21.89
N CYS A 180 2.06 -21.69 -20.95
CA CYS A 180 2.71 -22.94 -21.36
C CYS A 180 1.66 -23.89 -21.93
N LEU A 181 1.33 -23.67 -23.20
CA LEU A 181 0.49 -24.50 -24.04
C LEU A 181 1.31 -25.74 -24.47
N GLU A 182 1.73 -26.54 -23.50
CA GLU A 182 2.53 -27.75 -23.73
C GLU A 182 1.60 -28.96 -23.60
N GLY A 183 1.00 -29.35 -24.72
CA GLY A 183 0.16 -30.57 -24.76
C GLY A 183 -0.80 -30.72 -25.93
N ILE A 184 -0.88 -29.78 -26.90
CA ILE A 184 -1.76 -29.95 -28.07
C ILE A 184 -1.09 -30.71 -29.24
N TRP A 185 0.23 -30.96 -29.21
CA TRP A 185 0.95 -31.58 -30.33
C TRP A 185 1.56 -32.98 -30.07
N ASP A 186 1.35 -33.60 -28.92
CA ASP A 186 1.89 -34.94 -28.61
C ASP A 186 1.06 -36.11 -29.18
N GLY A 187 0.28 -35.89 -30.24
CA GLY A 187 -0.69 -36.88 -30.75
C GLY A 187 -0.75 -37.10 -32.25
N VAL A 188 0.09 -36.45 -33.07
CA VAL A 188 0.07 -36.68 -34.52
C VAL A 188 1.31 -37.46 -34.96
N ASP A 189 1.18 -38.78 -34.91
CA ASP A 189 2.14 -39.73 -35.46
C ASP A 189 2.08 -39.69 -36.99
N TYR A 190 3.12 -39.12 -37.61
CA TYR A 190 3.32 -39.10 -39.06
C TYR A 190 4.12 -40.30 -39.56
N THR A 191 3.76 -41.52 -39.13
CA THR A 191 4.35 -42.74 -39.69
C THR A 191 3.29 -43.76 -40.09
N LYS A 192 2.63 -43.48 -41.22
CA LYS A 192 2.14 -44.55 -42.09
C LYS A 192 2.44 -44.23 -43.55
N LYS A 193 3.62 -44.66 -43.97
CA LYS A 193 3.83 -45.16 -45.33
C LYS A 193 3.17 -46.55 -45.40
N ASP A 194 2.51 -46.76 -46.54
CA ASP A 194 2.15 -48.01 -47.21
C ASP A 194 0.65 -48.08 -47.55
#